data_AF-A0A7S2H078-F1
#
_entry.id   AF-A0A7S2H078-F1
#
_cell.length_a   1.000
_cell.length_b   1.000
_cell.length_c   1.000
_cell.angle_alpha   90.00
_cell.angle_beta   90.00
_cell.angle_gamma   90.00
#
_symmetry.space_group_name_H-M   'P 1'
#
loop_
_entity.id
_entity.type
_entity.pdbx_description
1 polymer ?
#
loop_
_entity_poly.entity_id
_entity_poly.type
_entity_poly.pdbx_seq_one_letter_code
_entity_poly.pdbx_strand_id
1 'polypeptide(L)'
;MSEYKSVVSSKLNLKGIDLRKKKKKKRKKPSESEVARLNTLENRKQSEEPEENDNVEVLTAAQKRYRATMKAREQEHARVAVRKTHREKVEDFNYMLGELTEHNDIPRVSAAGNG
;
A
#
# COMPACT_ATOMS: atom_id res chain seq x y z
N MET A 1 8.45 19.37 36.42
CA MET A 1 8.65 18.03 37.03
C MET A 1 8.33 16.99 35.97
N SER A 2 9.17 15.97 35.78
CA SER A 2 9.13 15.06 34.62
C SER A 2 7.92 14.12 34.64
N GLU A 3 7.13 14.20 33.56
CA GLU A 3 5.83 13.56 33.31
C GLU A 3 5.88 12.02 33.20
N TYR A 4 7.09 11.45 33.13
CA TYR A 4 7.30 10.02 32.91
C TYR A 4 7.82 9.24 34.13
N LYS A 5 7.75 9.82 35.33
CA LYS A 5 8.26 9.18 36.55
C LYS A 5 7.46 7.93 36.98
N SER A 6 6.25 7.73 36.45
CA SER A 6 5.35 6.63 36.81
C SER A 6 5.28 5.49 35.79
N VAL A 7 6.02 5.53 34.67
CA VAL A 7 5.94 4.48 33.66
C VAL A 7 6.68 3.22 34.16
N VAL A 8 5.90 2.19 34.48
CA VAL A 8 6.42 0.87 34.89
C VAL A 8 6.83 0.08 33.64
N SER A 9 8.14 -0.03 33.40
CA SER A 9 8.73 -0.73 32.23
C SER A 9 8.90 -2.24 32.44
N SER A 10 8.01 -2.89 33.21
CA SER A 10 8.14 -4.31 33.50
C SER A 10 7.66 -5.18 32.32
N LYS A 11 8.33 -6.32 32.15
CA LYS A 11 7.99 -7.29 31.11
C LYS A 11 6.63 -7.93 31.42
N LEU A 12 5.64 -7.68 30.56
CA LEU A 12 4.29 -8.24 30.68
C LEU A 12 4.31 -9.77 30.57
N ASN A 13 3.89 -10.46 31.63
CA ASN A 13 3.67 -11.91 31.63
C ASN A 13 2.16 -12.18 31.71
N LEU A 14 1.60 -12.81 30.68
CA LEU A 14 0.18 -13.15 30.59
C LEU A 14 -0.08 -14.51 31.26
N LYS A 15 -1.02 -14.54 32.20
CA LYS A 15 -1.42 -15.78 32.90
C LYS A 15 -2.06 -16.73 31.88
N GLY A 16 -1.49 -17.93 31.74
CA GLY A 16 -2.00 -18.97 30.83
C GLY A 16 -1.18 -19.17 29.55
N ILE A 17 -0.18 -18.31 29.26
CA ILE A 17 0.71 -18.49 28.11
C ILE A 17 2.05 -19.07 28.58
N ASP A 18 2.25 -20.36 28.32
CA ASP A 18 3.52 -21.05 28.59
C ASP A 18 4.52 -20.71 27.47
N LEU A 19 5.13 -19.52 27.53
CA LEU A 19 6.18 -19.07 26.61
C LEU A 19 7.45 -19.89 26.85
N ARG A 20 7.48 -21.13 26.35
CA ARG A 20 8.67 -21.98 26.33
C ARG A 20 9.79 -21.23 25.62
N LYS A 21 10.75 -20.69 26.39
CA LYS A 21 11.98 -20.09 25.85
C LYS A 21 12.76 -21.20 25.15
N LYS A 22 12.58 -21.35 23.82
CA LYS A 22 13.47 -22.17 22.99
C LYS A 22 14.90 -21.69 23.24
N LYS A 23 15.75 -22.54 23.83
CA LYS A 23 17.19 -22.29 23.97
C LYS A 23 17.74 -22.01 22.56
N LYS A 24 18.13 -20.77 22.28
CA LYS A 24 18.82 -20.41 21.04
C LYS A 24 20.15 -21.17 21.03
N LYS A 25 20.25 -22.22 20.20
CA LYS A 25 21.55 -22.79 19.81
C LYS A 25 22.37 -21.63 19.22
N LYS A 26 23.58 -21.39 19.75
CA LYS A 26 24.52 -20.41 19.17
C LYS A 26 24.79 -20.80 17.72
N ARG A 27 24.12 -20.13 16.78
CA ARG A 27 24.49 -20.18 15.35
C ARG A 27 25.54 -19.09 15.13
N LYS A 28 26.55 -19.42 14.31
CA LYS A 28 27.56 -18.47 13.84
C LYS A 28 26.85 -17.25 13.24
N LYS A 29 27.32 -16.04 13.54
CA LYS A 29 26.72 -14.80 13.02
C LYS A 29 26.78 -14.86 11.47
N PRO A 30 25.64 -14.77 10.77
CA PRO A 30 25.65 -14.60 9.32
C PRO A 30 26.33 -13.27 8.96
N SER A 31 27.01 -13.23 7.82
CA SER A 31 27.56 -11.98 7.28
C SER A 31 26.43 -10.97 7.02
N GLU A 32 26.75 -9.69 7.10
CA GLU A 32 25.82 -8.58 6.89
C GLU A 32 25.08 -8.69 5.54
N SER A 33 25.74 -9.27 4.53
CA SER A 33 25.18 -9.57 3.21
C SER A 33 24.06 -10.62 3.24
N GLU A 34 24.13 -11.60 4.13
CA GLU A 34 23.16 -12.68 4.23
C GLU A 34 21.91 -12.22 5.02
N VAL A 35 22.12 -11.38 6.03
CA VAL A 35 21.03 -10.76 6.80
C VAL A 35 20.23 -9.78 5.94
N ALA A 36 20.91 -9.00 5.10
CA ALA A 36 20.25 -8.10 4.16
C ALA A 36 19.38 -8.85 3.12
N ARG A 37 19.88 -9.98 2.62
CA ARG A 37 19.15 -10.87 1.68
C ARG A 37 17.95 -11.55 2.34
N LEU A 38 18.10 -12.03 3.58
CA LEU A 38 17.00 -12.64 4.31
C LEU A 38 15.91 -11.62 4.66
N ASN A 39 16.29 -10.40 5.05
CA ASN A 39 15.33 -9.32 5.33
C ASN A 39 14.56 -8.88 4.07
N THR A 40 15.20 -8.84 2.90
CA THR A 40 14.51 -8.52 1.63
C THR A 40 13.57 -9.64 1.20
N LEU A 41 13.90 -10.91 1.48
CA LEU A 41 13.05 -12.06 1.19
C LEU A 41 11.88 -12.21 2.20
N GLU A 42 12.08 -11.88 3.47
CA GLU A 42 11.02 -11.86 4.49
C GLU A 42 10.02 -10.73 4.26
N ASN A 43 10.49 -9.51 3.91
CA ASN A 43 9.60 -8.40 3.58
C ASN A 43 8.76 -8.67 2.32
N ARG A 44 9.30 -9.39 1.34
CA ARG A 44 8.55 -9.73 0.11
C ARG A 44 7.49 -10.80 0.35
N LYS A 45 7.69 -11.68 1.35
CA LYS A 45 6.71 -12.73 1.72
C LYS A 45 5.58 -12.22 2.61
N GLN A 46 5.78 -11.13 3.36
CA GLN A 46 4.73 -10.55 4.19
C GLN A 46 3.73 -9.66 3.43
N SER A 47 4.01 -9.31 2.17
CA SER A 47 3.16 -8.42 1.36
C SER A 47 2.36 -9.12 0.25
N GLU A 48 2.51 -10.43 0.08
CA GLU A 48 1.92 -11.18 -1.05
C GLU A 48 1.23 -12.50 -0.63
N GLU A 49 0.65 -12.56 0.56
CA GLU A 49 -0.52 -13.42 0.74
C GLU A 49 -1.73 -12.53 0.97
N PRO A 50 -2.72 -12.50 0.04
CA PRO A 50 -4.07 -12.25 0.51
C PRO A 50 -4.36 -13.45 1.40
N GLU A 51 -4.25 -13.26 2.71
CA GLU A 51 -5.01 -14.02 3.68
C GLU A 51 -6.47 -13.90 3.20
N GLU A 52 -6.89 -14.84 2.35
CA GLU A 52 -8.28 -15.24 2.20
C GLU A 52 -8.66 -15.75 3.58
N ASN A 53 -8.90 -14.80 4.49
CA ASN A 53 -9.79 -14.98 5.60
C ASN A 53 -11.14 -15.28 4.97
N ASP A 54 -11.30 -16.53 4.55
CA ASP A 54 -12.55 -17.23 4.33
C ASP A 54 -13.28 -17.40 5.69
N ASN A 55 -13.28 -16.35 6.51
CA ASN A 55 -14.49 -15.99 7.21
C ASN A 55 -15.47 -15.61 6.10
N VAL A 56 -16.11 -16.65 5.56
CA VAL A 56 -17.29 -16.57 4.71
C VAL A 56 -18.41 -16.01 5.59
N GLU A 57 -18.28 -14.73 5.94
CA GLU A 57 -19.42 -13.91 6.29
C GLU A 57 -20.44 -14.14 5.19
N VAL A 58 -21.66 -14.49 5.58
CA VAL A 58 -22.75 -14.81 4.67
C VAL A 58 -23.06 -13.55 3.85
N LEU A 59 -22.31 -13.37 2.76
CA LEU A 59 -22.41 -12.21 1.89
C LEU A 59 -23.79 -12.26 1.23
N THR A 60 -24.47 -11.13 1.25
CA THR A 60 -25.75 -10.98 0.57
C THR A 60 -25.56 -11.19 -0.94
N ALA A 61 -26.63 -11.55 -1.66
CA ALA A 61 -26.57 -11.72 -3.11
C ALA A 61 -26.06 -10.45 -3.83
N ALA A 62 -26.39 -9.26 -3.30
CA ALA A 62 -25.90 -7.99 -3.81
C ALA A 62 -24.38 -7.82 -3.59
N GLN A 63 -23.89 -8.14 -2.39
CA GLN A 63 -22.45 -8.07 -2.09
C GLN A 63 -21.64 -9.06 -2.92
N LYS A 64 -22.16 -10.28 -3.17
CA LYS A 64 -21.50 -11.26 -4.05
C LYS A 64 -21.35 -10.72 -5.48
N ARG A 65 -22.41 -10.13 -6.04
CA ARG A 65 -22.35 -9.50 -7.37
C ARG A 65 -21.36 -8.35 -7.41
N TYR A 66 -21.38 -7.47 -6.41
CA TYR A 66 -20.45 -6.34 -6.31
C TYR A 66 -18.99 -6.81 -6.22
N ARG A 67 -18.70 -7.82 -5.40
CA ARG A 67 -17.35 -8.35 -5.26
C ARG A 67 -16.86 -8.97 -6.58
N ALA A 68 -17.74 -9.67 -7.31
CA ALA A 68 -17.42 -10.21 -8.62
C ALA A 68 -17.12 -9.10 -9.65
N THR A 69 -17.91 -8.02 -9.69
CA THR A 69 -17.65 -6.89 -10.61
C THR A 69 -16.38 -6.13 -10.23
N MET A 70 -16.12 -5.92 -8.94
CA MET A 70 -14.88 -5.30 -8.45
C MET A 70 -13.65 -6.15 -8.81
N LYS A 71 -13.72 -7.48 -8.61
CA LYS A 71 -12.64 -8.40 -8.99
C LYS A 71 -12.35 -8.36 -10.50
N ALA A 72 -13.40 -8.31 -11.33
CA ALA A 72 -13.23 -8.17 -12.78
C ALA A 72 -12.57 -6.83 -13.16
N ARG A 73 -12.97 -5.73 -12.52
CA ARG A 73 -12.39 -4.40 -12.75
C ARG A 73 -10.94 -4.31 -12.28
N GLU A 74 -10.62 -4.93 -11.16
CA GLU A 74 -9.26 -5.01 -10.63
C GLU A 74 -8.34 -5.78 -11.57
N GLN A 75 -8.79 -6.90 -12.13
CA GLN A 75 -8.02 -7.65 -13.13
C GLN A 75 -7.73 -6.81 -14.38
N GLU A 76 -8.71 -6.05 -14.87
CA GLU A 76 -8.51 -5.16 -16.01
C GLU A 76 -7.55 -4.00 -15.67
N HIS A 77 -7.71 -3.39 -14.49
CA HIS A 77 -6.82 -2.35 -14.02
C HIS A 77 -5.39 -2.86 -13.85
N ALA A 78 -5.20 -4.06 -13.30
CA ALA A 78 -3.89 -4.70 -13.17
C ALA A 78 -3.25 -4.93 -14.55
N ARG A 79 -4.02 -5.39 -15.55
CA ARG A 79 -3.56 -5.52 -16.93
C ARG A 79 -3.08 -4.19 -17.51
N VAL A 80 -3.84 -3.12 -17.33
CA VAL A 80 -3.48 -1.78 -17.83
C VAL A 80 -2.28 -1.20 -17.07
N ALA A 81 -2.21 -1.39 -15.75
CA ALA A 81 -1.14 -0.86 -14.92
C ALA A 81 0.24 -1.45 -15.29
N VAL A 82 0.27 -2.71 -15.74
CA VAL A 82 1.47 -3.41 -16.23
C VAL A 82 1.93 -2.88 -17.60
N ARG A 83 1.02 -2.35 -18.43
CA ARG A 83 1.35 -1.91 -19.80
C ARG A 83 2.32 -0.73 -19.86
N LYS A 84 2.26 0.18 -18.88
CA LYS A 84 3.09 1.40 -18.86
C LYS A 84 4.05 1.38 -17.69
N THR A 85 5.31 1.68 -17.95
CA THR A 85 6.32 1.90 -16.91
C THR A 85 6.03 3.20 -16.14
N HIS A 86 6.61 3.37 -14.95
CA HIS A 86 6.44 4.61 -14.18
C HIS A 86 6.95 5.83 -14.97
N ARG A 87 8.07 5.69 -15.69
CA ARG A 87 8.63 6.75 -16.51
C ARG A 87 7.67 7.20 -17.61
N GLU A 88 7.09 6.26 -18.35
CA GLU A 88 6.09 6.57 -19.39
C GLU A 88 4.87 7.27 -18.79
N LYS A 89 4.41 6.86 -17.59
CA LYS A 89 3.30 7.54 -16.90
C LYS A 89 3.64 9.00 -16.55
N VAL A 90 4.89 9.27 -16.16
CA VAL A 90 5.36 10.63 -15.86
C VAL A 90 5.48 11.45 -17.15
N GLU A 91 6.00 10.85 -18.23
CA GLU A 91 6.10 11.49 -19.54
C GLU A 91 4.71 11.84 -20.11
N ASP A 92 3.76 10.91 -20.06
CA ASP A 92 2.36 11.12 -20.46
C ASP A 92 1.71 12.23 -19.63
N PHE A 93 1.96 12.26 -18.32
CA PHE A 93 1.42 13.29 -17.43
C PHE A 93 1.99 14.66 -17.74
N ASN A 94 3.30 14.76 -17.98
CA ASN A 94 3.96 16.01 -18.35
C ASN A 94 3.48 16.51 -19.72
N TYR A 95 3.28 15.59 -20.66
CA TYR A 95 2.68 15.91 -21.96
C TYR A 95 1.27 16.48 -21.79
N MET A 96 0.41 15.81 -21.00
CA MET A 96 -0.95 16.28 -20.72
C MET A 96 -0.96 17.66 -20.06
N LEU A 97 -0.07 17.91 -19.10
CA LEU A 97 0.05 19.23 -18.46
C LEU A 97 0.51 20.32 -19.44
N GLY A 98 1.35 19.98 -20.41
CA GLY A 98 1.76 20.91 -21.47
C GLY A 98 0.67 21.18 -22.51
N GLU A 99 -0.24 20.23 -22.74
CA GLU A 99 -1.37 20.39 -23.65
C GLU A 99 -2.54 21.15 -23.00
N LEU A 100 -2.69 21.08 -21.68
CA LEU A 100 -3.75 21.78 -20.95
C LEU A 100 -3.63 23.30 -21.14
N THR A 101 -4.78 23.94 -21.34
CA THR A 101 -4.86 25.39 -21.51
C THR A 101 -4.46 26.10 -20.22
N GLU A 102 -3.60 27.11 -20.33
CA GLU A 102 -3.21 27.94 -19.19
C GLU A 102 -4.40 28.70 -18.58
N HIS A 103 -5.37 29.07 -19.43
CA HIS A 103 -6.52 29.89 -19.05
C HIS A 103 -7.79 29.04 -19.03
N ASN A 104 -8.45 29.02 -17.87
CA ASN A 104 -9.72 28.31 -17.66
C ASN A 104 -10.94 29.23 -17.78
N ASP A 105 -10.80 30.36 -18.49
CA ASP A 105 -11.85 31.36 -18.64
C ASP A 105 -11.96 31.83 -20.10
N ILE A 106 -13.15 32.26 -20.46
CA ILE A 106 -13.45 32.73 -21.81
C ILE A 106 -13.20 34.23 -21.86
N PRO A 107 -12.38 34.74 -22.80
CA PRO A 107 -12.11 36.17 -22.88
C PRO A 107 -13.41 36.96 -23.08
N ARG A 108 -13.55 38.07 -22.34
CA ARG A 108 -14.73 38.94 -22.38
C ARG A 108 -14.87 39.63 -23.74
N VAL A 109 -16.01 39.44 -24.40
CA VAL A 109 -16.26 39.88 -25.79
C VAL A 109 -16.65 41.37 -25.93
N SER A 110 -16.50 42.21 -24.90
CA SER A 110 -17.05 43.58 -24.89
C SER A 110 -16.02 44.71 -25.07
N ALA A 111 -14.78 44.42 -25.46
CA ALA A 111 -13.70 45.42 -25.58
C ALA A 111 -13.11 45.53 -27.00
N ALA A 112 -13.88 45.19 -28.03
CA ALA A 112 -13.60 45.58 -29.41
C ALA A 112 -14.76 46.48 -29.87
N GLY A 113 -14.42 47.73 -30.20
CA GLY A 113 -15.33 48.86 -30.25
C GLY A 113 -16.47 48.78 -31.28
N ASN A 114 -17.60 49.34 -30.88
CA ASN A 114 -18.35 50.26 -31.73
C ASN A 114 -18.16 51.65 -31.10
N GLY A 115 -17.05 52.29 -31.48
CA GLY A 115 -16.97 53.75 -31.52
C GLY A 115 -17.56 54.24 -32.83
#